data_AF-A0A843HQX7-F1
#
_entry.id   AF-A0A843HQX7-F1
#
_cell.length_a   1.000
_cell.length_b   1.000
_cell.length_c   1.000
_cell.angle_alpha   90.00
_cell.angle_beta   90.00
_cell.angle_gamma   90.00
#
_symmetry.space_group_name_H-M   'P 1'
#
loop_
_entity.id
_entity.type
_entity.pdbx_description
1 polymer ?
#
loop_
_entity_poly.entity_id
_entity_poly.type
_entity_poly.pdbx_seq_one_letter_code
_entity_poly.pdbx_strand_id
1 'polypeptide(L)'
;MKVCVLYSGGKDSTYSLHWAVFKGFEIECLITLIPKREDSWMFQVPYVELTKYQAEVLGMKIIQETTSGEKDKELDDLRKVLRNIRADGIVTGALLSDYQRLNINLIAEELGLKTYSPLWRKNQEDYLRELIEEDFKFIITSATAYGFPFHLLGKVITREDVEEIIKRAKEYGFNPAFEGGEAETFVVYAPLFKRELKVEGYKKKISEYEWKFIITHIH
;
A
#
# COMPACT_ATOMS: atom_id res chain seq x y z
N MET A 1 4.60 17.14 15.71
CA MET A 1 3.36 17.16 14.92
C MET A 1 2.82 15.75 14.91
N LYS A 2 1.55 15.59 15.24
CA LYS A 2 0.86 14.31 15.33
C LYS A 2 0.15 14.03 14.01
N VAL A 3 0.36 12.85 13.43
CA VAL A 3 -0.24 12.47 12.15
C VAL A 3 -0.87 11.08 12.23
N CYS A 4 -1.85 10.80 11.38
CA CYS A 4 -2.22 9.43 11.06
C CYS A 4 -1.78 9.07 9.63
N VAL A 5 -1.53 7.78 9.37
CA VAL A 5 -1.06 7.30 8.06
C VAL A 5 -2.15 6.48 7.40
N LEU A 6 -2.52 6.81 6.16
CA LEU A 6 -3.36 5.95 5.34
C LEU A 6 -2.56 4.71 4.95
N TYR A 7 -3.00 3.56 5.47
CA TYR A 7 -2.22 2.34 5.54
C TYR A 7 -2.96 1.17 4.89
N SER A 8 -2.49 0.73 3.73
CA SER A 8 -3.03 -0.42 2.97
C SER A 8 -2.25 -1.71 3.21
N GLY A 9 -1.04 -1.61 3.79
CA GLY A 9 -0.14 -2.73 4.01
C GLY A 9 0.77 -3.06 2.82
N GLY A 10 0.57 -2.39 1.69
CA GLY A 10 1.48 -2.44 0.55
C GLY A 10 2.75 -1.62 0.74
N LYS A 11 3.64 -1.70 -0.26
CA LYS A 11 4.95 -1.04 -0.27
C LYS A 11 4.84 0.49 -0.04
N ASP A 12 3.86 1.13 -0.68
CA ASP A 12 3.73 2.59 -0.72
C ASP A 12 3.28 3.17 0.61
N SER A 13 2.26 2.58 1.22
CA SER A 13 1.79 3.03 2.53
C SER A 13 2.79 2.72 3.64
N THR A 14 3.52 1.61 3.53
CA THR A 14 4.57 1.27 4.50
C THR A 14 5.78 2.19 4.37
N TYR A 15 6.18 2.55 3.15
CA TYR A 15 7.23 3.55 2.94
C TYR A 15 6.79 4.93 3.49
N SER A 16 5.56 5.36 3.21
CA SER A 16 5.02 6.62 3.74
C SER A 16 5.01 6.67 5.28
N LEU A 17 4.75 5.55 5.94
CA LEU A 17 4.89 5.42 7.39
C LEU A 17 6.35 5.65 7.84
N HIS A 18 7.31 4.99 7.21
CA HIS A 18 8.73 5.14 7.54
C HIS A 18 9.19 6.58 7.35
N TRP A 19 8.82 7.18 6.22
CA TRP A 19 9.09 8.58 5.94
C TRP A 19 8.55 9.51 7.05
N ALA A 20 7.31 9.29 7.50
CA ALA A 20 6.70 10.11 8.55
C ALA A 20 7.47 10.01 9.88
N VAL A 21 7.85 8.79 10.27
CA VAL A 21 8.65 8.55 11.48
C VAL A 21 10.04 9.20 11.36
N PHE A 22 10.73 9.05 10.23
CA PHE A 22 12.05 9.65 10.01
C PHE A 22 12.03 11.18 9.90
N LYS A 23 10.89 11.77 9.54
CA LYS A 23 10.67 13.22 9.64
C LYS A 23 10.39 13.71 11.07
N GLY A 24 10.36 12.81 12.05
CA GLY A 24 10.11 13.12 13.45
C GLY A 24 8.63 13.38 13.75
N PHE A 25 7.71 12.86 12.93
CA PHE A 25 6.29 12.95 13.22
C PHE A 25 5.88 11.89 14.25
N GLU A 26 4.94 12.25 15.11
CA GLU A 26 4.33 11.32 16.06
C GLU A 26 3.15 10.61 15.36
N ILE A 27 3.23 9.29 15.22
CA ILE A 27 2.17 8.50 14.57
C ILE A 27 1.07 8.20 15.60
N GLU A 28 -0.06 8.90 15.50
CA GLU A 28 -1.24 8.64 16.35
C GLU A 28 -1.91 7.32 15.99
N CYS A 29 -2.07 7.07 14.69
CA CYS A 29 -2.78 5.91 14.20
C CYS A 29 -2.44 5.57 12.74
N LEU A 30 -2.55 4.29 12.41
CA LEU A 30 -2.72 3.81 11.05
C LEU A 30 -4.22 3.81 10.74
N ILE A 31 -4.58 4.13 9.50
CA ILE A 31 -5.96 4.16 9.04
C ILE A 31 -6.08 3.30 7.80
N THR A 32 -6.97 2.33 7.84
CA THR A 32 -7.18 1.38 6.76
C THR A 32 -8.66 1.38 6.41
N LEU A 33 -8.97 1.67 5.15
CA LEU A 33 -10.32 1.56 4.60
C LEU A 33 -10.44 0.25 3.83
N ILE A 34 -11.36 -0.60 4.26
CA ILE A 34 -11.61 -1.93 3.70
C ILE A 34 -12.80 -1.81 2.75
N PRO A 35 -12.61 -1.78 1.43
CA PRO A 35 -13.71 -1.76 0.48
C PRO A 35 -14.45 -3.10 0.50
N LYS A 36 -15.80 -3.05 0.50
CA LYS A 36 -16.64 -4.25 0.35
C LYS A 36 -16.59 -4.84 -1.06
N ARG A 37 -16.14 -4.07 -2.04
CA ARG A 37 -16.07 -4.45 -3.44
C ARG A 37 -14.63 -4.75 -3.84
N GLU A 38 -14.47 -5.77 -4.67
CA GLU A 38 -13.15 -6.13 -5.23
C GLU A 38 -12.64 -5.14 -6.29
N ASP A 39 -13.48 -4.24 -6.79
CA ASP A 39 -13.20 -3.26 -7.86
C ASP A 39 -13.14 -1.79 -7.38
N SER A 40 -12.66 -1.54 -6.15
CA SER A 40 -12.48 -0.18 -5.62
C SER A 40 -11.45 0.62 -6.44
N TRP A 41 -11.78 1.88 -6.75
CA TRP A 41 -10.87 2.79 -7.46
C TRP A 41 -9.90 3.52 -6.52
N MET A 42 -10.19 3.53 -5.21
CA MET A 42 -9.43 4.31 -4.21
C MET A 42 -8.58 3.47 -3.27
N PHE A 43 -8.97 2.24 -2.96
CA PHE A 43 -8.28 1.40 -1.97
C PHE A 43 -7.84 0.07 -2.58
N GLN A 44 -6.62 -0.35 -2.24
CA GLN A 44 -6.17 -1.72 -2.49
C GLN A 44 -7.14 -2.67 -1.79
N VAL A 45 -7.48 -3.81 -2.40
CA VAL A 45 -8.47 -4.75 -1.87
C VAL A 45 -7.82 -6.01 -1.25
N PRO A 46 -6.78 -6.62 -1.84
CA PRO A 46 -6.27 -7.87 -1.29
C PRO A 46 -5.62 -7.65 0.07
N TYR A 47 -6.07 -8.39 1.08
CA TYR A 47 -5.40 -8.54 2.37
C TYR A 47 -5.32 -7.29 3.24
N VAL A 48 -6.18 -6.31 2.98
CA VAL A 48 -6.29 -5.10 3.80
C VAL A 48 -6.71 -5.45 5.24
N GLU A 49 -7.46 -6.53 5.42
CA GLU A 49 -7.78 -7.10 6.72
C GLU A 49 -6.54 -7.63 7.48
N LEU A 50 -5.46 -7.96 6.76
CA LEU A 50 -4.20 -8.42 7.33
C LEU A 50 -3.31 -7.26 7.81
N THR A 51 -3.63 -6.00 7.52
CA THR A 51 -2.89 -4.84 8.04
C THR A 51 -2.85 -4.80 9.57
N LYS A 52 -3.81 -5.44 10.24
CA LYS A 52 -3.79 -5.63 11.70
C LYS A 52 -2.54 -6.36 12.20
N TYR A 53 -2.02 -7.33 11.44
CA TYR A 53 -0.79 -8.06 11.80
C TYR A 53 0.44 -7.16 11.63
N GLN A 54 0.46 -6.33 10.59
CA GLN A 54 1.51 -5.31 10.41
C GLN A 54 1.46 -4.28 11.55
N ALA A 55 0.26 -3.80 11.91
CA ALA A 55 0.08 -2.88 13.03
C ALA A 55 0.55 -3.49 14.37
N GLU A 56 0.29 -4.78 14.59
CA GLU A 56 0.77 -5.51 15.78
C GLU A 56 2.31 -5.53 15.84
N VAL A 57 2.99 -5.90 14.76
CA VAL A 57 4.47 -5.94 14.74
C VAL A 57 5.10 -4.56 14.74
N LEU A 58 4.41 -3.53 14.22
CA LEU A 58 4.78 -2.13 14.37
C LEU A 58 4.56 -1.63 15.81
N GLY A 59 3.66 -2.26 16.57
CA GLY A 59 3.21 -1.77 17.87
C GLY A 59 2.43 -0.45 17.77
N MET A 60 1.70 -0.26 16.67
CA MET A 60 0.94 0.96 16.39
C MET A 60 -0.57 0.69 16.42
N LYS A 61 -1.35 1.70 16.84
CA LYS A 61 -2.81 1.63 16.78
C LYS A 61 -3.26 1.66 15.32
N ILE A 62 -4.21 0.81 14.97
CA ILE A 62 -4.84 0.80 13.65
C ILE A 62 -6.36 1.00 13.76
N ILE A 63 -6.91 1.82 12.88
CA ILE A 63 -8.34 2.02 12.68
C ILE A 63 -8.69 1.34 11.36
N GLN A 64 -9.44 0.24 11.42
CA GLN A 64 -9.96 -0.47 10.24
C GLN A 64 -11.44 -0.17 10.10
N GLU A 65 -11.81 0.50 9.01
CA GLU A 65 -13.19 0.92 8.74
C GLU A 65 -13.64 0.38 7.39
N THR A 66 -14.86 -0.14 7.33
CA THR A 66 -15.40 -0.72 6.10
C THR A 66 -16.03 0.37 5.25
N THR A 67 -15.70 0.41 3.96
CA THR A 67 -16.34 1.32 2.99
C THR A 67 -17.15 0.54 1.95
N SER A 68 -18.17 1.17 1.37
CA SER A 68 -19.04 0.53 0.38
C SER A 68 -18.31 0.12 -0.90
N GLY A 69 -17.16 0.72 -1.22
CA GLY A 69 -16.48 0.47 -2.50
C GLY A 69 -16.99 1.36 -3.65
N GLU A 70 -17.98 2.22 -3.40
CA GLU A 70 -18.56 3.09 -4.43
C GLU A 70 -17.84 4.44 -4.45
N LYS A 71 -17.33 4.85 -5.62
CA LYS A 71 -16.47 6.03 -5.84
C LYS A 71 -16.79 7.27 -5.00
N ASP A 72 -18.06 7.68 -4.92
CA ASP A 72 -18.46 8.88 -4.17
C ASP A 72 -18.70 8.61 -2.68
N LYS A 73 -19.13 7.39 -2.32
CA LYS A 73 -19.35 6.99 -0.92
C LYS A 73 -18.03 6.68 -0.20
N GLU A 74 -17.01 6.21 -0.91
CA GLU A 74 -15.66 5.99 -0.38
C GLU A 74 -15.03 7.27 0.14
N LEU A 75 -15.28 8.39 -0.55
CA LEU A 75 -14.84 9.73 -0.12
C LEU A 75 -15.57 10.17 1.15
N ASP A 76 -16.88 9.93 1.22
CA ASP A 76 -17.67 10.23 2.42
C ASP A 76 -17.24 9.38 3.62
N ASP A 77 -16.93 8.10 3.40
CA ASP A 77 -16.45 7.20 4.45
C ASP A 77 -15.06 7.63 4.93
N LEU A 78 -14.13 7.96 4.02
CA LEU A 78 -12.84 8.55 4.40
C LEU A 78 -13.04 9.84 5.21
N ARG A 79 -13.93 10.74 4.78
CA ARG A 79 -14.24 11.98 5.50
C ARG A 79 -14.75 11.70 6.92
N LYS A 80 -15.63 10.71 7.11
CA LYS A 80 -16.14 10.31 8.44
C LYS A 80 -15.01 9.81 9.33
N VAL A 81 -14.12 8.97 8.81
CA VAL A 81 -12.98 8.44 9.57
C VAL A 81 -12.04 9.58 9.97
N LEU A 82 -11.65 10.42 9.01
CA LEU A 82 -10.75 11.55 9.24
C LEU A 82 -11.33 12.59 10.19
N ARG A 83 -12.65 12.79 10.23
CA ARG A 83 -13.29 13.70 11.19
C ARG A 83 -13.10 13.28 12.65
N ASN A 84 -12.90 11.98 12.90
CA ASN A 84 -12.81 11.43 14.25
C ASN A 84 -11.36 11.25 14.74
N ILE A 85 -10.36 11.55 13.92
CA ILE A 85 -8.95 11.41 14.32
C ILE A 85 -8.52 12.60 15.17
N ARG A 86 -7.57 12.35 16.09
CA ARG A 86 -6.96 13.38 16.93
C ARG A 86 -5.53 13.65 16.44
N ALA A 87 -5.41 14.18 15.23
CA ALA A 87 -4.12 14.43 14.57
C ALA A 87 -4.10 15.81 13.90
N ASP A 88 -2.90 16.36 13.70
CA ASP A 88 -2.65 17.62 12.99
C ASP A 88 -2.64 17.43 11.46
N GLY A 89 -2.55 16.19 11.00
CA GLY A 89 -2.46 15.87 9.58
C GLY A 89 -2.48 14.39 9.26
N ILE A 90 -2.42 14.09 7.97
CA ILE A 90 -2.41 12.75 7.40
C ILE A 90 -1.25 12.55 6.44
N VAL A 91 -0.74 11.32 6.39
CA VAL A 91 0.29 10.90 5.42
C VAL A 91 -0.32 9.86 4.49
N THR A 92 -0.08 9.99 3.20
CA THR A 92 -0.66 9.12 2.15
C THR A 92 0.42 8.41 1.35
N GLY A 93 0.10 7.23 0.82
CA GLY A 93 0.96 6.45 -0.08
C GLY A 93 0.80 6.80 -1.56
N ALA A 94 0.14 7.92 -1.91
CA ALA A 94 -0.12 8.25 -3.31
C ALA A 94 1.19 8.56 -4.06
N LEU A 95 1.58 7.67 -4.98
CA LEU A 95 2.81 7.78 -5.78
C LEU A 95 2.54 8.49 -7.11
N LEU A 96 1.64 8.00 -7.96
CA LEU A 96 1.35 8.60 -9.28
C LEU A 96 -0.11 9.03 -9.50
N SER A 97 -1.07 8.51 -8.74
CA SER A 97 -2.49 8.85 -8.91
C SER A 97 -2.85 10.27 -8.43
N ASP A 98 -3.01 11.20 -9.38
CA ASP A 98 -3.53 12.55 -9.10
C ASP A 98 -4.96 12.51 -8.53
N TYR A 99 -5.78 11.56 -8.99
CA TYR A 99 -7.16 11.41 -8.51
C TYR A 99 -7.19 11.10 -7.01
N GLN A 100 -6.43 10.09 -6.54
CA GLN A 100 -6.37 9.76 -5.12
C GLN A 100 -5.82 10.94 -4.31
N ARG A 101 -4.70 11.53 -4.77
CA ARG A 101 -4.05 12.64 -4.08
C ARG A 101 -4.96 13.87 -3.93
N LEU A 102 -5.61 14.30 -5.01
CA LEU A 102 -6.47 15.49 -5.00
C LEU A 102 -7.67 15.30 -4.09
N ASN A 103 -8.35 14.16 -4.17
CA ASN A 103 -9.51 13.88 -3.33
C ASN A 103 -9.16 13.83 -1.84
N ILE A 104 -8.05 13.17 -1.48
CA ILE A 104 -7.60 13.13 -0.08
C ILE A 104 -7.22 14.53 0.40
N ASN A 105 -6.56 15.34 -0.44
CA ASN A 105 -6.20 16.72 -0.09
C ASN A 105 -7.44 17.58 0.15
N LEU A 106 -8.46 17.49 -0.70
CA LEU A 106 -9.70 18.25 -0.55
C LEU A 106 -10.40 17.90 0.77
N ILE A 107 -10.55 16.60 1.07
CA ILE A 107 -11.16 16.16 2.33
C ILE A 107 -10.34 16.60 3.54
N ALA A 108 -9.01 16.51 3.47
CA ALA A 108 -8.15 16.94 4.56
C ALA A 108 -8.24 18.45 4.81
N GLU A 109 -8.25 19.25 3.74
CA GLU A 109 -8.41 20.71 3.82
C GLU A 109 -9.75 21.10 4.44
N GLU A 110 -10.85 20.44 4.03
CA GLU A 110 -12.19 20.61 4.64
C GLU A 110 -12.19 20.36 6.15
N LEU A 111 -11.33 19.46 6.63
CA LEU A 111 -11.23 19.06 8.04
C LEU A 111 -10.11 19.79 8.81
N GLY A 112 -9.38 20.71 8.17
CA GLY A 112 -8.26 21.42 8.78
C GLY A 112 -7.01 20.57 9.02
N LEU A 113 -6.87 19.44 8.31
CA LEU A 113 -5.76 18.52 8.40
C LEU A 113 -4.68 18.85 7.35
N LYS A 114 -3.41 18.81 7.73
CA LYS A 114 -2.29 18.89 6.77
C LYS A 114 -2.13 17.55 6.05
N THR A 115 -1.82 17.57 4.75
CA THR A 115 -1.57 16.33 3.99
C THR A 115 -0.12 16.23 3.51
N TYR A 116 0.45 15.04 3.64
CA TYR A 116 1.80 14.72 3.17
C TYR A 116 1.77 13.50 2.24
N SER A 117 2.34 13.63 1.04
CA SER A 117 2.43 12.54 0.04
C SER A 117 3.90 12.40 -0.40
N PRO A 118 4.73 11.67 0.36
CA PRO A 118 6.18 11.64 0.15
C PRO A 118 6.63 10.95 -1.13
N LEU A 119 5.77 10.09 -1.68
CA LEU A 119 6.04 9.34 -2.91
C LEU A 119 5.64 10.12 -4.17
N TRP A 120 4.95 11.24 -4.04
CA TRP A 120 4.33 11.92 -5.18
C TRP A 120 5.34 12.27 -6.28
N ARG A 121 5.15 11.71 -7.49
CA ARG A 121 6.02 11.87 -8.68
C ARG A 121 7.46 11.40 -8.49
N LYS A 122 7.72 10.53 -7.53
CA LYS A 122 9.00 9.82 -7.44
C LYS A 122 9.18 8.92 -8.66
N ASN A 123 10.42 8.75 -9.13
CA ASN A 123 10.71 7.82 -10.22
C ASN A 123 10.39 6.39 -9.76
N GLN A 124 9.58 5.67 -10.53
CA GLN A 124 9.04 4.37 -10.16
C GLN A 124 10.10 3.26 -10.15
N GLU A 125 11.08 3.32 -11.06
CA GLU A 125 12.18 2.35 -11.10
C GLU A 125 13.13 2.55 -9.91
N ASP A 126 13.52 3.80 -9.66
CA ASP A 126 14.41 4.14 -8.55
C ASP A 126 13.74 3.83 -7.22
N TYR A 127 12.43 4.10 -7.11
CA TYR A 127 11.65 3.77 -5.92
C TYR A 127 11.64 2.27 -5.61
N LEU A 128 11.45 1.40 -6.61
CA LEU A 128 11.54 -0.04 -6.38
C LEU A 128 12.92 -0.48 -5.88
N ARG A 129 13.99 0.08 -6.44
CA ARG A 129 15.36 -0.20 -6.00
C ARG A 129 15.58 0.26 -4.56
N GLU A 130 15.11 1.46 -4.25
CA GLU A 130 15.22 2.07 -2.93
C GLU A 130 14.53 1.24 -1.84
N LEU A 131 13.34 0.69 -2.11
CA LEU A 131 12.66 -0.21 -1.17
C LEU A 131 13.58 -1.37 -0.74
N ILE A 132 14.28 -1.99 -1.68
CA ILE A 132 15.20 -3.09 -1.39
C ILE A 132 16.45 -2.59 -0.66
N GLU A 133 16.95 -1.40 -1.00
CA GLU A 133 18.09 -0.78 -0.34
C GLU A 133 17.81 -0.37 1.10
N GLU A 134 16.56 -0.01 1.40
CA GLU A 134 16.07 0.31 2.75
C GLU A 134 15.57 -0.93 3.51
N ASP A 135 15.87 -2.15 3.04
CA ASP A 135 15.51 -3.42 3.67
C ASP A 135 13.99 -3.67 3.83
N PHE A 136 13.20 -3.14 2.90
CA PHE A 136 11.80 -3.51 2.79
C PHE A 136 11.68 -4.87 2.10
N LYS A 137 11.07 -5.82 2.79
CA LYS A 137 10.70 -7.12 2.24
C LYS A 137 9.20 -7.13 1.98
N PHE A 138 8.83 -7.25 0.73
CA PHE A 138 7.44 -7.35 0.31
C PHE A 138 7.24 -8.51 -0.64
N ILE A 139 6.01 -9.03 -0.66
CA ILE A 139 5.54 -10.04 -1.59
C ILE A 139 4.55 -9.41 -2.56
N ILE A 140 4.42 -10.01 -3.74
CA ILE A 140 3.37 -9.67 -4.71
C ILE A 140 2.18 -10.61 -4.47
N THR A 141 1.02 -10.04 -4.12
CA THR A 141 -0.19 -10.77 -3.72
C THR A 141 -1.17 -10.98 -4.88
N SER A 142 -1.16 -10.09 -5.87
CA SER A 142 -1.84 -10.31 -7.15
C SER A 142 -1.09 -9.59 -8.26
N ALA A 143 -1.26 -10.05 -9.49
CA ALA A 143 -0.82 -9.33 -10.67
C ALA A 143 -1.80 -9.55 -11.82
N THR A 144 -2.08 -8.46 -12.56
CA THR A 144 -3.00 -8.39 -13.69
C THR A 144 -2.32 -7.59 -14.82
N ALA A 145 -1.30 -8.17 -15.44
CA ALA A 145 -0.56 -7.50 -16.50
C ALA A 145 0.05 -8.49 -17.51
N TYR A 146 -0.03 -8.11 -18.79
CA TYR A 146 0.65 -8.82 -19.86
C TYR A 146 2.17 -8.73 -19.67
N GLY A 147 2.87 -9.86 -19.78
CA GLY A 147 4.33 -9.92 -19.63
C GLY A 147 4.83 -9.86 -18.18
N PHE A 148 3.94 -9.82 -17.19
CA PHE A 148 4.33 -9.85 -15.79
C PHE A 148 5.00 -11.19 -15.40
N PRO A 149 6.11 -11.18 -14.65
CA PRO A 149 6.82 -12.39 -14.21
C PRO A 149 6.06 -13.13 -13.08
N PHE A 150 5.04 -13.94 -13.42
CA PHE A 150 4.17 -14.61 -12.44
C PHE A 150 4.87 -15.61 -11.50
N HIS A 151 6.12 -16.00 -11.76
CA HIS A 151 6.91 -16.77 -10.79
C HIS A 151 7.22 -15.98 -9.51
N LEU A 152 7.14 -14.64 -9.55
CA LEU A 152 7.39 -13.77 -8.39
C LEU A 152 6.22 -13.70 -7.40
N LEU A 153 5.00 -14.15 -7.74
CA LEU A 153 3.87 -14.13 -6.81
C LEU A 153 4.20 -14.87 -5.50
N GLY A 154 3.86 -14.26 -4.37
CA GLY A 154 4.09 -14.83 -3.03
C GLY A 154 5.57 -15.00 -2.64
N LYS A 155 6.52 -14.63 -3.51
CA LYS A 155 7.96 -14.62 -3.21
C LYS A 155 8.32 -13.26 -2.61
N VAL A 156 9.23 -13.25 -1.63
CA VAL A 156 9.88 -12.00 -1.19
C VAL A 156 10.76 -11.49 -2.33
N ILE A 157 10.48 -10.26 -2.76
CA ILE A 157 11.16 -9.64 -3.89
C ILE A 157 12.61 -9.31 -3.52
N THR A 158 13.56 -9.76 -4.36
CA THR A 158 14.98 -9.44 -4.23
C THR A 158 15.41 -8.33 -5.19
N ARG A 159 16.67 -7.89 -5.10
CA ARG A 159 17.26 -6.92 -6.02
C ARG A 159 17.20 -7.42 -7.48
N GLU A 160 17.47 -8.69 -7.71
CA GLU A 160 17.41 -9.30 -9.04
C GLU A 160 15.98 -9.34 -9.58
N ASP A 161 15.01 -9.64 -8.71
CA ASP A 161 13.59 -9.64 -9.07
C ASP A 161 13.11 -8.23 -9.45
N VAL A 162 13.59 -7.18 -8.77
CA VAL A 162 13.31 -5.77 -9.14
C VAL A 162 13.81 -5.46 -10.54
N GLU A 163 15.04 -5.84 -10.88
CA GLU A 163 15.56 -5.61 -12.24
C GLU A 163 14.81 -6.42 -13.30
N GLU A 164 14.36 -7.64 -12.97
CA GLU A 164 13.46 -8.40 -13.85
C GLU A 164 12.13 -7.67 -14.07
N ILE A 165 11.48 -7.18 -13.01
CA ILE A 165 10.24 -6.41 -13.09
C ILE A 165 10.42 -5.18 -13.97
N ILE A 166 11.49 -4.39 -13.76
CA ILE A 166 11.78 -3.18 -14.53
C ILE A 166 12.03 -3.50 -16.00
N LYS A 167 12.79 -4.56 -16.29
CA LYS A 167 13.04 -5.00 -17.66
C LYS A 167 11.73 -5.41 -18.36
N ARG A 168 10.89 -6.20 -17.69
CA ARG A 168 9.59 -6.65 -18.22
C ARG A 168 8.63 -5.47 -18.40
N ALA A 169 8.61 -4.52 -17.46
CA ALA A 169 7.83 -3.29 -17.57
C ALA A 169 8.19 -2.50 -18.84
N LYS A 170 9.49 -2.37 -19.14
CA LYS A 170 9.96 -1.71 -20.37
C LYS A 170 9.58 -2.47 -21.64
N GLU A 171 9.60 -3.80 -21.60
CA GLU A 171 9.28 -4.65 -22.76
C GLU A 171 7.78 -4.71 -23.05
N TYR A 172 6.94 -4.77 -22.01
CA TYR A 172 5.50 -5.04 -22.13
C TYR A 172 4.62 -3.84 -21.78
N GLY A 173 5.18 -2.74 -21.29
CA GLY A 173 4.49 -1.44 -21.13
C GLY A 173 3.67 -1.28 -19.85
N PHE A 174 3.80 -2.17 -18.85
CA PHE A 174 3.18 -1.97 -17.54
C PHE A 174 4.03 -1.06 -16.64
N ASN A 175 3.42 -0.41 -15.63
CA ASN A 175 4.16 0.44 -14.70
C ASN A 175 5.03 -0.43 -13.74
N PRO A 176 6.35 -0.19 -13.62
CA PRO A 176 7.19 -1.01 -12.77
C PRO A 176 6.83 -0.92 -11.28
N ALA A 177 6.30 0.20 -10.80
CA ALA A 177 5.83 0.36 -9.42
C ALA A 177 4.34 0.00 -9.23
N PHE A 178 3.68 -0.55 -10.26
CA PHE A 178 2.31 -1.08 -10.20
C PHE A 178 1.19 -0.04 -9.97
N GLU A 179 1.45 1.21 -10.36
CA GLU A 179 0.53 2.34 -10.15
C GLU A 179 -0.80 2.26 -10.92
N GLY A 180 -0.85 1.46 -11.99
CA GLY A 180 -2.05 1.22 -12.79
C GLY A 180 -2.90 0.06 -12.28
N GLY A 181 -2.58 -0.52 -11.12
CA GLY A 181 -3.23 -1.72 -10.58
C GLY A 181 -2.67 -3.01 -11.19
N GLU A 182 -1.48 -2.97 -11.78
CA GLU A 182 -0.87 -4.12 -12.45
C GLU A 182 -0.44 -5.21 -11.47
N ALA A 183 -0.14 -4.83 -10.23
CA ALA A 183 0.11 -5.76 -9.14
C ALA A 183 -0.18 -5.14 -7.78
N GLU A 184 -0.53 -5.99 -6.83
CA GLU A 184 -0.72 -5.63 -5.43
C GLU A 184 0.41 -6.21 -4.59
N THR A 185 0.82 -5.48 -3.55
CA THR A 185 1.94 -5.88 -2.69
C THR A 185 1.51 -5.96 -1.24
N PHE A 186 2.20 -6.79 -0.48
CA PHE A 186 2.06 -6.87 0.96
C PHE A 186 3.44 -6.89 1.60
N VAL A 187 3.71 -5.95 2.51
CA VAL A 187 4.99 -5.84 3.20
C VAL A 187 5.05 -6.85 4.34
N VAL A 188 6.01 -7.76 4.29
CA VAL A 188 6.23 -8.78 5.33
C VAL A 188 7.30 -8.34 6.34
N TYR A 189 8.18 -7.42 5.96
CA TYR A 189 9.12 -6.78 6.87
C TYR A 189 9.54 -5.41 6.34
N ALA A 190 9.80 -4.48 7.26
CA ALA A 190 10.45 -3.21 6.99
C ALA A 190 11.15 -2.75 8.29
N PRO A 191 12.09 -1.78 8.25
CA PRO A 191 12.90 -1.42 9.41
C PRO A 191 12.14 -1.09 10.71
N LEU A 192 10.93 -0.52 10.63
CA LEU A 192 10.10 -0.23 11.80
C LEU A 192 9.37 -1.45 12.39
N PHE A 193 9.39 -2.60 11.73
CA PHE A 193 8.74 -3.82 12.20
C PHE A 193 9.60 -4.47 13.28
N LYS A 194 9.02 -4.84 14.42
CA LYS A 194 9.73 -5.55 15.50
C LYS A 194 10.19 -6.95 15.10
N ARG A 195 9.54 -7.54 14.08
CA ARG A 195 9.84 -8.86 13.52
C ARG A 195 9.27 -8.97 12.11
N GLU A 196 9.80 -9.91 11.34
CA GLU A 196 9.24 -10.32 10.06
C GLU A 196 7.93 -11.11 10.26
N LEU A 197 6.96 -10.85 9.39
CA LEU A 197 5.72 -11.61 9.25
C LEU A 197 5.96 -12.78 8.33
N LYS A 198 5.56 -13.98 8.75
CA LYS A 198 5.64 -15.16 7.92
C LYS A 198 4.29 -15.42 7.28
N VAL A 199 4.29 -15.51 5.95
CA VAL A 199 3.07 -15.68 5.15
C VAL A 199 3.12 -17.02 4.44
N GLU A 200 2.06 -17.81 4.57
CA GLU A 200 1.90 -19.09 3.89
C GLU A 200 0.66 -19.06 3.01
N GLY A 201 0.78 -19.61 1.80
CA GLY A 201 -0.28 -19.54 0.81
C GLY A 201 0.05 -20.33 -0.45
N TYR A 202 -0.81 -20.19 -1.45
CA TYR A 202 -0.64 -20.86 -2.75
C TYR A 202 -1.00 -19.93 -3.90
N LYS A 203 -0.40 -20.16 -5.07
CA LYS A 203 -0.72 -19.42 -6.29
C LYS A 203 -2.00 -19.96 -6.91
N LYS A 204 -2.91 -19.06 -7.29
CA LYS A 204 -4.12 -19.37 -8.04
C LYS A 204 -4.11 -18.56 -9.34
N LYS A 205 -4.09 -19.26 -10.47
CA LYS A 205 -4.32 -18.66 -11.79
C LYS A 205 -5.81 -18.33 -11.92
N ILE A 206 -6.13 -17.07 -12.20
CA ILE A 206 -7.51 -16.61 -12.42
C ILE A 206 -7.80 -16.57 -13.92
N SER A 207 -6.90 -15.97 -14.69
CA SER A 207 -6.95 -15.92 -16.15
C SER A 207 -5.54 -16.07 -16.75
N GLU A 208 -5.38 -15.87 -18.06
CA GLU A 208 -4.07 -15.94 -18.70
C GLU A 208 -3.08 -14.92 -18.11
N TYR A 209 -3.55 -13.70 -17.83
CA TYR A 209 -2.76 -12.57 -17.37
C TYR A 209 -3.10 -12.10 -15.95
N GLU A 210 -3.90 -12.90 -15.23
CA GLU A 210 -4.29 -12.59 -13.85
C GLU A 210 -4.01 -13.77 -12.93
N TRP A 211 -3.18 -13.53 -11.92
CA TRP A 211 -2.88 -14.51 -10.89
C TRP A 211 -2.97 -13.85 -9.52
N LYS A 212 -3.35 -14.64 -8.52
CA LYS A 212 -3.40 -14.23 -7.11
C LYS A 212 -2.61 -15.21 -6.25
N PHE A 213 -1.90 -14.72 -5.26
CA PHE A 213 -1.32 -15.52 -4.19
C PHE A 213 -2.29 -15.53 -3.01
N ILE A 214 -2.92 -16.69 -2.79
CA ILE A 214 -3.92 -16.87 -1.75
C ILE A 214 -3.23 -17.13 -0.42
N ILE A 215 -3.15 -16.11 0.44
CA ILE A 215 -2.67 -16.23 1.81
C ILE A 215 -3.66 -17.07 2.62
N THR A 216 -3.15 -18.12 3.26
CA THR A 216 -3.92 -19.03 4.12
C THR A 216 -3.57 -18.85 5.59
N HIS A 217 -2.31 -18.53 5.89
CA HIS A 217 -1.83 -18.30 7.25
C HIS A 217 -0.84 -17.14 7.27
N ILE A 218 -0.86 -16.42 8.38
CA ILE A 218 0.09 -15.36 8.70
C ILE A 218 0.44 -15.46 10.19
N HIS A 219 1.71 -15.37 10.52
CA HIS A 219 2.17 -15.42 11.91
C HIS A 219 3.37 -14.49 12.18
#